data_AF-A0A2V7Y9Q7-F1
#
_entry.id   AF-A0A2V7Y9Q7-F1
#
_cell.length_a   1.000
_cell.length_b   1.000
_cell.length_c   1.000
_cell.angle_alpha   90.00
_cell.angle_beta   90.00
_cell.angle_gamma   90.00
#
_symmetry.space_group_name_H-M   'P 1'
#
loop_
_entity.id
_entity.type
_entity.pdbx_description
1 polymer ?
#
loop_
_entity_poly.entity_id
_entity_poly.type
_entity_poly.pdbx_seq_one_letter_code
_entity_poly.pdbx_strand_id
1 'polypeptide(L)'
;MSVLAVAFLAVVSPLAADTVIHRGIDSFTTTANGTTFYDFAQNPIPAGFFCKSSAVFTGRVAFKGLPLETGAPGQLHGADTVIERLDDAVFDSTGTALTRIQFRALSLVSISPVKTACGSFHLYVTLAGKQRETTMRIIRTSDGGGHFLAPLAVDVRLSFIPVKPARDKAARKLDLTGSFTFPANPIPWSTTGGAATKRVGTVLVDTNGDLIPDTLMFGSANFWPGWKPGARVAKAGGCEECEPPVCHVVSDDGEQHCTGGLTVCYPNLCP
;
A
#
# COMPACT_ATOMS: atom_id res chain seq x y z
N MET A 1 -34.72 61.94 -13.01
CA MET A 1 -34.77 60.52 -12.60
C MET A 1 -33.37 59.96 -12.75
N SER A 2 -32.65 59.78 -11.63
CA SER A 2 -31.29 59.25 -11.62
C SER A 2 -31.32 57.73 -11.50
N VAL A 3 -30.74 57.04 -12.48
CA VAL A 3 -30.59 55.57 -12.46
C VAL A 3 -29.30 55.26 -11.71
N LEU A 4 -29.43 54.65 -10.52
CA LEU A 4 -28.32 54.16 -9.72
C LEU A 4 -27.93 52.77 -10.25
N ALA A 5 -26.82 52.69 -10.97
CA ALA A 5 -26.25 51.41 -11.41
C ALA A 5 -25.45 50.79 -10.25
N VAL A 6 -25.99 49.73 -9.64
CA VAL A 6 -25.29 48.93 -8.63
C VAL A 6 -24.42 47.92 -9.35
N ALA A 7 -23.11 48.14 -9.37
CA ALA A 7 -22.14 47.17 -9.86
C ALA A 7 -21.95 46.06 -8.81
N PHE A 8 -22.45 44.86 -9.10
CA PHE A 8 -22.15 43.66 -8.34
C PHE A 8 -20.69 43.25 -8.62
N LEU A 9 -19.79 43.56 -7.70
CA LEU A 9 -18.47 42.93 -7.62
C LEU A 9 -18.68 41.48 -7.17
N ALA A 10 -18.62 40.54 -8.11
CA ALA A 10 -18.51 39.13 -7.80
C ALA A 10 -17.16 38.91 -7.08
N VAL A 11 -17.20 38.82 -5.75
CA VAL A 11 -16.08 38.32 -4.96
C VAL A 11 -15.95 36.84 -5.30
N VAL A 12 -15.09 36.52 -6.25
CA VAL A 12 -14.62 35.15 -6.45
C VAL A 12 -13.73 34.86 -5.25
N SER A 13 -14.32 34.32 -4.17
CA SER A 13 -13.53 33.74 -3.10
C SER A 13 -12.66 32.65 -3.73
N PRO A 14 -11.32 32.74 -3.70
CA PRO A 14 -10.53 31.57 -4.02
C PRO A 14 -10.90 30.55 -2.96
N LEU A 15 -11.61 29.49 -3.35
CA LEU A 15 -11.64 28.27 -2.56
C LEU A 15 -10.17 27.88 -2.39
N ALA A 16 -9.59 28.23 -1.24
CA ALA A 16 -8.21 27.95 -0.94
C ALA A 16 -8.09 26.43 -0.87
N ALA A 17 -7.65 25.81 -1.97
CA ALA A 17 -7.29 24.41 -1.99
C ALA A 17 -6.27 24.18 -0.88
N ASP A 18 -6.62 23.32 0.09
CA ASP A 18 -5.88 23.08 1.32
C ASP A 18 -4.38 23.00 1.05
N THR A 19 -3.59 23.95 1.53
CA THR A 19 -2.17 24.08 1.15
C THR A 19 -1.29 23.04 1.86
N VAL A 20 -1.89 22.22 2.73
CA VAL A 20 -1.20 21.24 3.55
C VAL A 20 -1.80 19.87 3.35
N ILE A 21 -0.96 18.88 3.11
CA ILE A 21 -1.31 17.47 3.25
C ILE A 21 -0.94 17.05 4.67
N HIS A 22 -1.94 16.74 5.50
CA HIS A 22 -1.69 16.44 6.90
C HIS A 22 -1.05 15.09 7.08
N ARG A 23 -0.16 14.95 8.06
CA ARG A 23 0.37 13.67 8.50
C ARG A 23 -0.75 12.67 8.81
N GLY A 24 -0.43 11.39 8.73
CA GLY A 24 -1.40 10.32 8.98
C GLY A 24 -1.01 9.04 8.26
N ILE A 25 -1.89 8.05 8.32
CA ILE A 25 -1.63 6.75 7.71
C ILE A 25 -2.27 6.60 6.33
N ASP A 26 -1.57 5.84 5.50
CA ASP A 26 -1.99 5.35 4.21
C ASP A 26 -2.04 3.82 4.29
N SER A 27 -3.21 3.23 4.02
CA SER A 27 -3.47 1.80 4.21
C SER A 27 -3.67 1.10 2.88
N PHE A 28 -3.04 -0.07 2.70
CA PHE A 28 -3.05 -0.80 1.44
C PHE A 28 -3.45 -2.26 1.65
N THR A 29 -4.09 -2.82 0.62
CA THR A 29 -4.41 -4.25 0.55
C THR A 29 -3.67 -4.88 -0.63
N THR A 30 -3.01 -6.00 -0.35
CA THR A 30 -2.28 -6.82 -1.30
C THR A 30 -3.18 -7.94 -1.83
N THR A 31 -3.44 -7.92 -3.13
CA THR A 31 -4.30 -8.90 -3.80
C THR A 31 -3.67 -10.28 -3.91
N ALA A 32 -4.50 -11.33 -3.95
CA ALA A 32 -4.05 -12.72 -4.09
C ALA A 32 -3.85 -13.17 -5.56
N ASN A 33 -3.51 -12.25 -6.46
CA ASN A 33 -3.32 -12.49 -7.90
C ASN A 33 -1.87 -12.87 -8.28
N GLY A 34 -0.95 -12.90 -7.31
CA GLY A 34 0.44 -13.32 -7.51
C GLY A 34 1.39 -12.25 -8.04
N THR A 35 0.94 -11.00 -8.16
CA THR A 35 1.79 -9.87 -8.58
C THR A 35 2.75 -9.41 -7.49
N THR A 36 2.43 -9.67 -6.21
CA THR A 36 3.35 -9.47 -5.09
C THR A 36 4.10 -10.77 -4.82
N PHE A 37 5.42 -10.78 -5.04
CA PHE A 37 6.25 -11.97 -4.87
C PHE A 37 7.68 -11.63 -4.47
N TYR A 38 8.40 -12.64 -4.00
CA TYR A 38 9.84 -12.61 -3.84
C TYR A 38 10.48 -13.81 -4.55
N ASP A 39 11.56 -13.55 -5.28
CA ASP A 39 12.33 -14.58 -5.98
C ASP A 39 13.63 -14.86 -5.23
N PHE A 40 13.75 -16.08 -4.70
CA PHE A 40 14.94 -16.51 -3.96
C PHE A 40 16.10 -16.94 -4.89
N ALA A 41 16.00 -16.81 -6.21
CA ALA A 41 17.10 -17.15 -7.12
C ALA A 41 18.36 -16.30 -6.87
N GLN A 42 18.20 -15.01 -6.56
CA GLN A 42 19.32 -14.09 -6.34
C GLN A 42 19.87 -14.14 -4.91
N ASN A 43 19.00 -14.40 -3.93
CA ASN A 43 19.37 -14.58 -2.53
C ASN A 43 18.77 -15.89 -2.01
N PRO A 44 19.39 -17.04 -2.33
CA PRO A 44 18.82 -18.34 -2.01
C PRO A 44 18.75 -18.60 -0.51
N ILE A 45 17.73 -19.32 -0.08
CA ILE A 45 17.68 -19.87 1.27
C ILE A 45 18.70 -21.02 1.34
N PRO A 46 19.69 -20.98 2.24
CA PRO A 46 20.74 -21.99 2.30
C PRO A 46 20.22 -23.40 2.56
N ALA A 47 20.98 -24.40 2.10
CA ALA A 47 20.75 -25.79 2.50
C ALA A 47 20.80 -25.93 4.03
N GLY A 48 20.05 -26.88 4.57
CA GLY A 48 19.96 -27.11 6.01
C GLY A 48 19.01 -26.15 6.77
N PHE A 49 18.44 -25.14 6.10
CA PHE A 49 17.54 -24.18 6.73
C PHE A 49 16.26 -24.83 7.25
N PHE A 50 15.49 -25.47 6.37
CA PHE A 50 14.18 -26.06 6.73
C PHE A 50 14.32 -27.31 7.61
N CYS A 51 15.30 -28.15 7.30
CA CYS A 51 15.77 -29.26 8.13
C CYS A 51 17.18 -29.65 7.69
N LYS A 52 17.88 -30.52 8.44
CA LYS A 52 19.28 -30.90 8.17
C LYS A 52 19.55 -31.35 6.72
N SER A 53 18.58 -32.00 6.08
CA SER A 53 18.67 -32.51 4.70
C SER A 53 18.04 -31.60 3.64
N SER A 54 17.52 -30.42 4.00
CA SER A 54 16.97 -29.49 3.00
C SER A 54 18.05 -29.04 2.03
N ALA A 55 17.74 -29.09 0.74
CA ALA A 55 18.53 -28.45 -0.29
C ALA A 55 18.39 -26.91 -0.22
N VAL A 56 19.25 -26.20 -0.95
CA VAL A 56 19.09 -24.77 -1.20
C VAL A 56 17.72 -24.52 -1.85
N PHE A 57 17.02 -23.47 -1.43
CA PHE A 57 15.75 -23.06 -2.05
C PHE A 57 15.93 -21.73 -2.81
N THR A 58 15.67 -21.77 -4.10
CA THR A 58 15.75 -20.66 -5.06
C THR A 58 14.40 -20.31 -5.68
N GLY A 59 13.31 -20.90 -5.16
CA GLY A 59 11.99 -20.75 -5.78
C GLY A 59 11.39 -19.36 -5.59
N ARG A 60 10.45 -19.00 -6.46
CA ARG A 60 9.61 -17.81 -6.29
C ARG A 60 8.45 -18.10 -5.34
N VAL A 61 8.16 -17.15 -4.44
CA VAL A 61 7.02 -17.22 -3.53
C VAL A 61 6.12 -16.01 -3.75
N ALA A 62 4.85 -16.26 -4.09
CA ALA A 62 3.83 -15.24 -4.24
C ALA A 62 3.05 -15.03 -2.93
N PHE A 63 2.68 -13.79 -2.66
CA PHE A 63 2.06 -13.35 -1.42
C PHE A 63 0.69 -12.74 -1.66
N LYS A 64 -0.14 -12.82 -0.61
CA LYS A 64 -1.36 -12.03 -0.45
C LYS A 64 -1.32 -11.31 0.89
N GLY A 65 -2.16 -10.29 1.01
CA GLY A 65 -2.42 -9.64 2.28
C GLY A 65 -3.03 -10.59 3.30
N LEU A 66 -2.58 -10.47 4.55
CA LEU A 66 -3.27 -10.97 5.73
C LEU A 66 -3.72 -9.73 6.51
N PRO A 67 -5.04 -9.50 6.70
CA PRO A 67 -5.51 -8.30 7.39
C PRO A 67 -4.80 -8.07 8.72
N LEU A 68 -4.42 -6.82 8.97
CA LEU A 68 -3.77 -6.41 10.21
C LEU A 68 -4.75 -6.51 11.38
N GLU A 69 -4.23 -6.95 12.52
CA GLU A 69 -4.96 -6.91 13.77
C GLU A 69 -5.08 -5.46 14.26
N THR A 70 -6.29 -5.09 14.69
CA THR A 70 -6.63 -3.74 15.12
C THR A 70 -7.42 -3.76 16.42
N GLY A 71 -7.29 -2.71 17.23
CA GLY A 71 -7.95 -2.62 18.55
C GLY A 71 -9.46 -2.81 18.47
N ALA A 72 -10.10 -2.26 17.44
CA ALA A 72 -11.43 -2.68 17.01
C ALA A 72 -11.28 -3.55 15.75
N PRO A 73 -11.77 -4.81 15.73
CA PRO A 73 -11.58 -5.70 14.59
C PRO A 73 -12.05 -5.11 13.26
N GLY A 74 -11.20 -5.21 12.22
CA GLY A 74 -11.54 -4.77 10.87
C GLY A 74 -11.58 -3.26 10.64
N GLN A 75 -11.08 -2.46 11.59
CA GLN A 75 -11.06 -0.99 11.49
C GLN A 75 -10.23 -0.48 10.31
N LEU A 76 -9.25 -1.26 9.84
CA LEU A 76 -8.46 -0.98 8.63
C LEU A 76 -9.05 -1.59 7.35
N HIS A 77 -10.29 -2.10 7.39
CA HIS A 77 -11.02 -2.57 6.21
C HIS A 77 -10.29 -3.64 5.37
N GLY A 78 -9.50 -4.50 6.02
CA GLY A 78 -8.75 -5.56 5.35
C GLY A 78 -7.39 -5.14 4.83
N ALA A 79 -6.88 -3.96 5.19
CA ALA A 79 -5.51 -3.58 4.89
C ALA A 79 -4.51 -4.51 5.60
N ASP A 80 -3.45 -4.85 4.89
CA ASP A 80 -2.30 -5.64 5.38
C ASP A 80 -1.03 -4.81 5.53
N THR A 81 -1.02 -3.60 4.98
CA THR A 81 0.15 -2.72 4.96
C THR A 81 -0.27 -1.32 5.38
N VAL A 82 0.50 -0.71 6.28
CA VAL A 82 0.33 0.67 6.72
C VAL A 82 1.64 1.44 6.56
N ILE A 83 1.57 2.54 5.81
CA ILE A 83 2.64 3.54 5.70
C ILE A 83 2.17 4.79 6.46
N GLU A 84 3.03 5.38 7.29
CA GLU A 84 2.73 6.65 7.94
C GLU A 84 3.51 7.78 7.29
N ARG A 85 2.81 8.87 6.98
CA ARG A 85 3.36 10.19 6.72
C ARG A 85 3.64 10.83 8.08
N LEU A 86 4.92 11.07 8.36
CA LEU A 86 5.40 11.48 9.69
C LEU A 86 5.21 12.99 9.94
N ASP A 87 5.13 13.78 8.87
CA ASP A 87 5.03 15.24 8.92
C ASP A 87 3.92 15.74 8.00
N ASP A 88 3.36 16.91 8.35
CA ASP A 88 2.52 17.69 7.44
C ASP A 88 3.36 18.16 6.25
N ALA A 89 2.84 18.01 5.04
CA ALA A 89 3.49 18.40 3.79
C ALA A 89 2.85 19.68 3.26
N VAL A 90 3.58 20.80 3.31
CA VAL A 90 3.10 22.09 2.77
C VAL A 90 3.53 22.23 1.32
N PHE A 91 2.60 22.57 0.43
CA PHE A 91 2.91 22.82 -0.98
C PHE A 91 3.65 24.14 -1.16
N ASP A 92 4.74 24.11 -1.92
CA ASP A 92 5.45 25.29 -2.38
C ASP A 92 4.77 25.97 -3.57
N SER A 93 5.36 27.07 -4.04
CA SER A 93 4.86 27.83 -5.20
C SER A 93 4.84 27.04 -6.52
N THR A 94 5.53 25.90 -6.60
CA THR A 94 5.54 25.01 -7.76
C THR A 94 4.48 23.90 -7.66
N GLY A 95 3.73 23.84 -6.56
CA GLY A 95 2.78 22.76 -6.30
C GLY A 95 3.46 21.46 -5.84
N THR A 96 4.67 21.54 -5.27
CA THR A 96 5.39 20.39 -4.71
C THR A 96 5.38 20.44 -3.18
N ALA A 97 5.14 19.30 -2.53
CA ALA A 97 5.28 19.13 -1.09
C ALA A 97 6.14 17.90 -0.78
N LEU A 98 6.82 17.92 0.37
CA LEU A 98 7.65 16.81 0.86
C LEU A 98 7.17 16.37 2.24
N THR A 99 7.18 15.07 2.49
CA THR A 99 6.97 14.49 3.83
C THR A 99 7.83 13.25 4.00
N ARG A 100 8.23 12.96 5.24
CA ARG A 100 8.89 11.68 5.55
C ARG A 100 7.84 10.59 5.68
N ILE A 101 8.14 9.42 5.17
CA ILE A 101 7.28 8.24 5.28
C ILE A 101 8.03 7.05 5.87
N GLN A 102 7.29 6.18 6.55
CA GLN A 102 7.82 4.98 7.19
C GLN A 102 6.80 3.83 7.12
N PHE A 103 7.27 2.59 6.90
CA PHE A 103 6.44 1.41 7.19
C PHE A 103 6.12 1.36 8.68
N ARG A 104 4.84 1.20 8.99
CA ARG A 104 4.36 1.04 10.37
C ARG A 104 3.76 -0.33 10.64
N ALA A 105 3.19 -0.96 9.63
CA ALA A 105 2.73 -2.35 9.73
C ALA A 105 2.81 -3.04 8.36
N LEU A 106 3.07 -4.35 8.39
CA LEU A 106 3.08 -5.23 7.22
C LEU A 106 2.71 -6.64 7.69
N SER A 107 1.76 -7.27 7.01
CA SER A 107 1.31 -8.63 7.29
C SER A 107 0.97 -9.37 6.00
N LEU A 108 1.93 -10.09 5.44
CA LEU A 108 1.70 -10.90 4.24
C LEU A 108 1.78 -12.38 4.55
N VAL A 109 1.11 -13.18 3.74
CA VAL A 109 1.21 -14.65 3.77
C VAL A 109 1.34 -15.22 2.36
N SER A 110 2.13 -16.27 2.22
CA SER A 110 2.25 -17.01 0.97
C SER A 110 0.89 -17.50 0.47
N ILE A 111 0.59 -17.28 -0.80
CA ILE A 111 -0.65 -17.77 -1.43
C ILE A 111 -0.70 -19.30 -1.41
N SER A 112 0.44 -19.94 -1.62
CA SER A 112 0.61 -21.40 -1.56
C SER A 112 1.77 -21.77 -0.64
N PRO A 113 1.70 -22.89 0.09
CA PRO A 113 2.81 -23.36 0.91
C PRO A 113 4.09 -23.58 0.10
N VAL A 114 5.22 -23.19 0.68
CA VAL A 114 6.56 -23.51 0.19
C VAL A 114 6.82 -24.99 0.42
N LYS A 115 7.00 -25.76 -0.66
CA LYS A 115 7.24 -27.21 -0.61
C LYS A 115 8.72 -27.50 -0.63
N THR A 116 9.16 -28.34 0.30
CA THR A 116 10.55 -28.81 0.41
C THR A 116 10.56 -30.30 0.72
N ALA A 117 11.74 -30.94 0.65
CA ALA A 117 11.91 -32.32 1.13
C ALA A 117 11.61 -32.48 2.63
N CYS A 118 11.63 -31.40 3.40
CA CYS A 118 11.36 -31.39 4.84
C CYS A 118 9.87 -31.16 5.19
N GLY A 119 9.01 -31.01 4.18
CA GLY A 119 7.59 -30.70 4.35
C GLY A 119 7.16 -29.41 3.66
N SER A 120 5.96 -28.96 4.00
CA SER A 120 5.34 -27.74 3.46
C SER A 120 5.26 -26.66 4.53
N PHE A 121 5.52 -25.41 4.16
CA PHE A 121 5.57 -24.27 5.08
C PHE A 121 4.74 -23.11 4.54
N HIS A 122 3.92 -22.50 5.39
CA HIS A 122 3.42 -21.16 5.14
C HIS A 122 4.55 -20.15 5.39
N LEU A 123 4.73 -19.21 4.49
CA LEU A 123 5.65 -18.10 4.68
C LEU A 123 4.87 -16.85 5.07
N TYR A 124 5.16 -16.31 6.25
CA TYR A 124 4.62 -15.06 6.74
C TYR A 124 5.67 -13.96 6.62
N VAL A 125 5.23 -12.74 6.32
CA VAL A 125 6.09 -11.55 6.25
C VAL A 125 5.57 -10.51 7.21
N THR A 126 6.41 -10.09 8.14
CA THR A 126 6.13 -9.00 9.08
C THR A 126 7.29 -8.00 9.10
N LEU A 127 7.13 -6.86 9.77
CA LEU A 127 8.23 -5.92 9.95
C LEU A 127 9.30 -6.47 10.90
N ALA A 128 10.57 -6.13 10.64
CA ALA A 128 11.70 -6.46 11.50
C ALA A 128 12.36 -5.18 12.02
N GLY A 129 12.34 -5.01 13.34
CA GLY A 129 13.02 -3.89 14.00
C GLY A 129 12.50 -2.52 13.59
N LYS A 130 13.30 -1.48 13.86
CA LYS A 130 12.96 -0.10 13.48
C LYS A 130 13.07 0.07 11.97
N GLN A 131 11.97 0.49 11.35
CA GLN A 131 11.92 0.72 9.91
C GLN A 131 12.65 2.00 9.50
N ARG A 132 13.22 1.99 8.30
CA ARG A 132 13.88 3.15 7.69
C ARG A 132 12.87 4.21 7.26
N GLU A 133 13.25 5.46 7.44
CA GLU A 133 12.49 6.61 6.92
C GLU A 133 12.94 6.91 5.48
N THR A 134 11.99 7.30 4.65
CA THR A 134 12.22 7.73 3.26
C THR A 134 11.46 9.03 2.99
N THR A 135 11.76 9.72 1.91
CA THR A 135 11.10 10.99 1.58
C THR A 135 10.12 10.78 0.43
N MET A 136 8.84 11.06 0.70
CA MET A 136 7.81 11.13 -0.32
C MET A 136 7.75 12.53 -0.91
N ARG A 137 7.69 12.60 -2.24
CA ARG A 137 7.41 13.84 -2.98
C ARG A 137 5.99 13.82 -3.50
N ILE A 138 5.18 14.80 -3.10
CA ILE A 138 3.79 14.96 -3.54
C ILE A 138 3.75 16.12 -4.54
N ILE A 139 3.15 15.88 -5.70
CA ILE A 139 3.01 16.86 -6.77
C ILE A 139 1.52 17.10 -7.01
N ARG A 140 1.10 18.35 -6.88
CA ARG A 140 -0.25 18.80 -7.19
C ARG A 140 -0.33 19.17 -8.67
N THR A 141 -1.26 18.56 -9.39
CA THR A 141 -1.53 18.88 -10.80
C THR A 141 -2.92 19.50 -11.01
N SER A 142 -3.75 19.53 -9.97
CA SER A 142 -5.08 20.14 -9.93
C SER A 142 -5.49 20.45 -8.49
N ASP A 143 -6.55 21.23 -8.29
CA ASP A 143 -7.08 21.51 -6.95
C ASP A 143 -7.58 20.26 -6.21
N GLY A 144 -7.97 19.22 -6.97
CA GLY A 144 -8.45 17.94 -6.44
C GLY A 144 -7.35 16.92 -6.15
N GLY A 145 -6.09 17.19 -6.52
CA GLY A 145 -4.96 16.32 -6.24
C GLY A 145 -3.90 16.28 -7.34
N GLY A 146 -3.23 15.13 -7.49
CA GLY A 146 -2.17 14.96 -8.48
C GLY A 146 -1.52 13.58 -8.40
N HIS A 147 -0.19 13.54 -8.31
CA HIS A 147 0.57 12.30 -8.15
C HIS A 147 1.66 12.43 -7.09
N PHE A 148 2.15 11.32 -6.57
CA PHE A 148 3.23 11.27 -5.61
C PHE A 148 4.27 10.22 -5.99
N LEU A 149 5.47 10.40 -5.47
CA LEU A 149 6.62 9.51 -5.61
C LEU A 149 7.06 9.12 -4.20
N ALA A 150 6.81 7.87 -3.85
CA ALA A 150 7.16 7.31 -2.54
C ALA A 150 8.19 6.19 -2.73
N PRO A 151 9.49 6.48 -2.69
CA PRO A 151 10.48 5.43 -2.55
C PRO A 151 10.24 4.77 -1.20
N LEU A 152 10.10 3.46 -1.16
CA LEU A 152 9.74 2.72 0.04
C LEU A 152 10.92 1.89 0.50
N ALA A 153 11.22 1.90 1.79
CA ALA A 153 12.26 1.07 2.39
C ALA A 153 11.66 0.25 3.52
N VAL A 154 11.86 -1.06 3.50
CA VAL A 154 11.30 -1.98 4.48
C VAL A 154 12.32 -3.02 4.90
N ASP A 155 12.36 -3.28 6.20
CA ASP A 155 13.12 -4.34 6.81
C ASP A 155 12.11 -5.35 7.35
N VAL A 156 12.17 -6.59 6.87
CA VAL A 156 11.14 -7.61 7.12
C VAL A 156 11.71 -8.84 7.81
N ARG A 157 10.83 -9.53 8.53
CA ARG A 157 11.01 -10.90 9.00
C ARG A 157 10.20 -11.84 8.12
N LEU A 158 10.85 -12.87 7.64
CA LEU A 158 10.29 -13.97 6.85
C LEU A 158 10.20 -15.20 7.74
N SER A 159 8.99 -15.57 8.17
CA SER A 159 8.77 -16.69 9.11
C SER A 159 8.13 -17.88 8.41
N PHE A 160 8.85 -19.00 8.37
CA PHE A 160 8.38 -20.25 7.77
C PHE A 160 7.73 -21.13 8.83
N ILE A 161 6.41 -21.28 8.77
CA ILE A 161 5.63 -22.07 9.72
C ILE A 161 5.19 -23.38 9.04
N PRO A 162 5.54 -24.56 9.60
CA PRO A 162 5.10 -25.84 9.06
C PRO A 162 3.56 -25.90 8.92
N VAL A 163 3.07 -26.40 7.79
CA VAL A 163 1.64 -26.70 7.59
C VAL A 163 1.21 -27.86 8.49
N LYS A 164 2.09 -28.86 8.64
CA LYS A 164 1.94 -30.00 9.55
C LYS A 164 3.32 -30.42 10.06
N PRO A 165 3.47 -30.79 11.35
CA PRO A 165 2.48 -30.71 12.43
C PRO A 165 2.12 -29.26 12.79
N ALA A 166 1.09 -29.07 13.61
CA ALA A 166 0.69 -27.74 14.06
C ALA A 166 1.83 -27.04 14.83
N ARG A 167 1.81 -25.70 14.83
CA ARG A 167 2.84 -24.84 15.45
C ARG A 167 3.13 -25.29 16.89
N ASP A 168 4.32 -25.82 17.11
CA ASP A 168 4.85 -26.13 18.44
C ASP A 168 5.71 -24.96 18.91
N LYS A 169 5.54 -24.54 20.18
CA LYS A 169 6.38 -23.51 20.80
C LYS A 169 7.85 -23.95 20.92
N ALA A 170 8.11 -25.26 20.97
CA ALA A 170 9.46 -25.82 20.99
C ALA A 170 10.08 -25.98 19.59
N ALA A 171 9.31 -25.77 18.51
CA ALA A 171 9.83 -25.86 17.15
C ALA A 171 10.89 -24.78 16.90
N ARG A 172 11.96 -25.16 16.21
CA ARG A 172 12.98 -24.23 15.75
C ARG A 172 12.31 -23.09 14.96
N LYS A 173 12.60 -21.84 15.34
CA LYS A 173 12.20 -20.67 14.55
C LYS A 173 12.93 -20.69 13.21
N LEU A 174 12.18 -20.84 12.14
CA LEU A 174 12.68 -20.75 10.77
C LEU A 174 12.42 -19.33 10.28
N ASP A 175 13.23 -18.40 10.77
CA ASP A 175 13.13 -16.99 10.45
C ASP A 175 14.33 -16.55 9.60
N LEU A 176 14.06 -15.74 8.58
CA LEU A 176 15.06 -14.94 7.88
C LEU A 176 14.72 -13.47 8.05
N THR A 177 15.70 -12.61 7.85
CA THR A 177 15.47 -11.16 7.75
C THR A 177 15.88 -10.70 6.37
N GLY A 178 15.16 -9.71 5.85
CA GLY A 178 15.44 -9.11 4.55
C GLY A 178 15.33 -7.60 4.64
N SER A 179 16.10 -6.91 3.81
CA SER A 179 16.06 -5.45 3.70
C SER A 179 15.83 -5.10 2.25
N PHE A 180 14.76 -4.37 1.97
CA PHE A 180 14.29 -4.06 0.63
C PHE A 180 14.13 -2.56 0.45
N THR A 181 14.38 -2.09 -0.77
CA THR A 181 14.11 -0.73 -1.20
C THR A 181 13.42 -0.79 -2.54
N PHE A 182 12.24 -0.19 -2.61
CA PHE A 182 11.44 -0.11 -3.81
C PHE A 182 11.64 1.27 -4.45
N PRO A 183 11.89 1.34 -5.76
CA PRO A 183 11.95 2.61 -6.46
C PRO A 183 10.58 3.30 -6.42
N ALA A 184 10.59 4.62 -6.53
CA ALA A 184 9.37 5.41 -6.63
C ALA A 184 8.86 5.42 -8.08
N ASN A 185 7.62 5.01 -8.29
CA ASN A 185 6.87 5.29 -9.51
C ASN A 185 5.79 6.33 -9.22
N PRO A 186 5.40 7.19 -10.18
CA PRO A 186 4.30 8.13 -9.98
C PRO A 186 2.99 7.37 -9.70
N ILE A 187 2.37 7.63 -8.55
CA ILE A 187 1.07 7.07 -8.17
C ILE A 187 0.08 8.23 -8.00
N PRO A 188 -1.16 8.15 -8.51
CA PRO A 188 -2.14 9.22 -8.34
C PRO A 188 -2.53 9.40 -6.87
N TRP A 189 -2.96 10.61 -6.51
CA TRP A 189 -3.63 10.88 -5.25
C TRP A 189 -4.72 11.94 -5.42
N SER A 190 -5.70 11.92 -4.52
CA SER A 190 -6.83 12.85 -4.48
C SER A 190 -7.04 13.42 -3.08
N THR A 191 -7.64 14.61 -2.97
CA THR A 191 -8.11 15.18 -1.67
C THR A 191 -9.43 14.55 -1.22
N THR A 192 -10.19 13.96 -2.13
CA THR A 192 -11.43 13.23 -1.88
C THR A 192 -11.32 11.79 -2.34
N GLY A 193 -11.58 10.84 -1.44
CA GLY A 193 -11.85 9.46 -1.80
C GLY A 193 -13.28 9.30 -2.36
N GLY A 194 -13.53 8.22 -3.07
CA GLY A 194 -14.87 7.90 -3.58
C GLY A 194 -15.84 7.48 -2.48
N ALA A 195 -17.13 7.37 -2.81
CA ALA A 195 -18.16 7.02 -1.82
C ALA A 195 -17.93 5.66 -1.11
N ALA A 196 -17.12 4.77 -1.71
CA ALA A 196 -16.75 3.49 -1.13
C ALA A 196 -15.55 3.55 -0.17
N THR A 197 -14.78 4.65 -0.13
CA THR A 197 -13.65 4.78 0.79
C THR A 197 -14.15 5.10 2.18
N LYS A 198 -14.03 4.12 3.09
CA LYS A 198 -14.24 4.38 4.51
C LYS A 198 -13.00 5.08 5.04
N ARG A 199 -13.18 6.30 5.57
CA ARG A 199 -12.11 7.02 6.27
C ARG A 199 -11.62 6.17 7.42
N VAL A 200 -10.31 5.92 7.44
CA VAL A 200 -9.65 5.33 8.60
C VAL A 200 -9.48 6.46 9.61
N GLY A 201 -10.18 6.37 10.74
CA GLY A 201 -9.94 7.24 11.90
C GLY A 201 -8.72 6.79 12.70
N THR A 202 -8.49 7.41 13.86
CA THR A 202 -7.45 6.95 14.79
C THR A 202 -7.64 5.47 15.13
N VAL A 203 -6.60 4.66 14.98
CA VAL A 203 -6.67 3.20 15.12
C VAL A 203 -5.47 2.68 15.93
N LEU A 204 -5.71 1.66 16.74
CA LEU A 204 -4.66 0.88 17.39
C LEU A 204 -4.32 -0.31 16.47
N VAL A 205 -3.07 -0.47 16.06
CA VAL A 205 -2.64 -1.47 15.06
C VAL A 205 -1.53 -2.35 15.65
N ASP A 206 -1.52 -3.64 15.30
CA ASP A 206 -0.37 -4.52 15.54
C ASP A 206 0.75 -4.17 14.57
N THR A 207 1.86 -3.66 15.10
CA THR A 207 3.02 -3.23 14.29
C THR A 207 4.17 -4.22 14.27
N ASN A 208 4.11 -5.27 15.09
CA ASN A 208 5.21 -6.19 15.31
C ASN A 208 4.89 -7.63 14.84
N GLY A 209 3.62 -7.92 14.54
CA GLY A 209 3.14 -9.19 14.01
C GLY A 209 2.93 -10.27 15.07
N ASP A 210 2.74 -9.89 16.34
CA ASP A 210 2.40 -10.81 17.44
C ASP A 210 0.90 -11.01 17.62
N LEU A 211 0.08 -10.39 16.76
CA LEU A 211 -1.38 -10.39 16.76
C LEU A 211 -2.00 -9.60 17.92
N ILE A 212 -1.24 -8.69 18.53
CA ILE A 212 -1.69 -7.83 19.62
C ILE A 212 -1.53 -6.37 19.18
N PRO A 213 -2.63 -5.64 18.98
CA PRO A 213 -2.56 -4.22 18.65
C PRO A 213 -1.81 -3.42 19.72
N ASP A 214 -0.77 -2.69 19.31
CA ASP A 214 0.20 -2.07 20.25
C ASP A 214 0.47 -0.59 19.99
N THR A 215 0.16 -0.08 18.79
CA THR A 215 0.53 1.28 18.38
C THR A 215 -0.66 2.07 17.92
N LEU A 216 -0.92 3.20 18.59
CA LEU A 216 -1.95 4.15 18.19
C LEU A 216 -1.46 4.99 17.01
N MET A 217 -2.24 5.03 15.93
CA MET A 217 -1.92 5.77 14.72
C MET A 217 -3.05 6.72 14.37
N PHE A 218 -2.69 7.92 13.90
CA PHE A 218 -3.65 8.89 13.42
C PHE A 218 -4.11 8.50 12.02
N GLY A 219 -5.42 8.54 11.82
CA GLY A 219 -6.07 8.12 10.59
C GLY A 219 -5.66 8.91 9.35
N SER A 220 -6.21 8.51 8.19
CA SER A 220 -5.96 9.20 6.93
C SER A 220 -6.63 10.58 6.95
N ALA A 221 -5.86 11.63 6.67
CA ALA A 221 -6.35 12.99 6.50
C ALA A 221 -5.98 13.50 5.10
N ASN A 222 -6.97 14.15 4.45
CA ASN A 222 -6.94 14.94 3.20
C ASN A 222 -6.06 14.45 2.02
N PHE A 223 -5.64 13.18 2.04
CA PHE A 223 -4.78 12.56 1.04
C PHE A 223 -5.21 11.11 0.85
N TRP A 224 -5.58 10.77 -0.38
CA TRP A 224 -6.07 9.45 -0.77
C TRP A 224 -5.13 8.88 -1.83
N PRO A 225 -4.12 8.08 -1.45
CA PRO A 225 -3.19 7.51 -2.41
C PRO A 225 -3.89 6.47 -3.29
N GLY A 226 -3.53 6.42 -4.56
CA GLY A 226 -4.16 5.58 -5.58
C GLY A 226 -5.42 6.17 -6.21
N TRP A 227 -5.94 7.29 -5.69
CA TRP A 227 -7.16 7.92 -6.21
C TRP A 227 -6.84 9.01 -7.21
N LYS A 228 -7.58 9.07 -8.32
CA LYS A 228 -7.39 10.14 -9.32
C LYS A 228 -8.26 11.36 -8.99
N PRO A 229 -7.74 12.58 -9.12
CA PRO A 229 -8.55 13.78 -8.99
C PRO A 229 -9.72 13.78 -9.98
N GLY A 230 -10.93 14.06 -9.49
CA GLY A 230 -12.11 14.23 -10.34
C GLY A 230 -12.73 12.94 -10.87
N ALA A 231 -12.71 11.84 -10.08
CA ALA A 231 -13.37 10.58 -10.41
C ALA A 231 -14.79 10.78 -10.98
N ARG A 232 -15.03 10.21 -12.16
CA ARG A 232 -16.31 10.26 -12.86
C ARG A 232 -17.24 9.16 -12.34
N VAL A 233 -18.52 9.48 -12.29
CA VAL A 233 -19.56 8.48 -12.02
C VAL A 233 -19.71 7.65 -13.29
N ALA A 234 -19.50 6.33 -13.20
CA ALA A 234 -19.86 5.42 -14.28
C ALA A 234 -21.34 5.67 -14.65
N LYS A 235 -21.63 6.00 -15.91
CA LYS A 235 -23.00 6.26 -16.37
C LYS A 235 -23.91 5.11 -15.95
N ALA A 236 -25.15 5.41 -15.56
CA ALA A 236 -26.13 4.38 -15.21
C ALA A 236 -26.22 3.32 -16.31
N GLY A 237 -25.98 2.06 -15.94
CA GLY A 237 -25.95 0.92 -16.87
C GLY A 237 -24.65 0.71 -17.66
N GLY A 238 -23.58 1.45 -17.37
CA GLY A 238 -22.27 1.32 -18.02
C GLY A 238 -21.15 0.86 -17.08
N CYS A 239 -20.04 0.44 -17.68
CA CYS A 239 -18.76 0.23 -17.00
C CYS A 239 -17.76 1.30 -17.48
N GLU A 240 -16.92 1.78 -16.57
CA GLU A 240 -15.90 2.79 -16.84
C GLU A 240 -14.52 2.25 -16.47
N GLU A 241 -13.54 2.49 -17.34
CA GLU A 241 -12.14 2.15 -17.11
C GLU A 241 -11.50 3.27 -16.27
N CYS A 242 -11.33 2.99 -14.99
CA CYS A 242 -10.82 3.89 -13.95
C CYS A 242 -9.30 4.03 -14.01
N GLU A 243 -8.64 2.93 -14.37
CA GLU A 243 -7.21 2.88 -14.59
C GLU A 243 -6.96 2.09 -15.86
N PRO A 244 -6.31 2.69 -16.87
CA PRO A 244 -5.83 1.90 -18.00
C PRO A 244 -4.73 0.96 -17.52
N PRO A 245 -4.65 -0.27 -18.05
CA PRO A 245 -3.56 -1.17 -17.70
C PRO A 245 -2.20 -0.54 -18.06
N VAL A 246 -1.23 -0.64 -17.15
CA VAL A 246 0.15 -0.24 -17.43
C VAL A 246 0.87 -1.44 -18.01
N CYS A 247 1.21 -1.35 -19.28
CA CYS A 247 1.86 -2.42 -20.01
C CYS A 247 3.34 -2.13 -20.21
N HIS A 248 4.19 -3.12 -19.97
CA HIS A 248 5.62 -3.09 -20.28
C HIS A 248 6.01 -4.37 -21.02
N VAL A 249 6.99 -4.29 -21.90
CA VAL A 249 7.51 -5.44 -22.63
C VAL A 249 8.66 -6.03 -21.82
N VAL A 250 8.60 -7.32 -21.50
CA VAL A 250 9.53 -7.93 -20.53
C VAL A 250 10.75 -8.55 -21.20
N SER A 251 10.77 -8.69 -22.53
CA SER A 251 11.92 -9.22 -23.27
C SER A 251 11.87 -8.96 -24.79
N ASP A 252 12.98 -9.22 -25.48
CA ASP A 252 13.20 -9.04 -26.94
C ASP A 252 12.29 -9.93 -27.83
N ASP A 253 11.52 -10.83 -27.22
CA ASP A 253 10.50 -11.68 -27.85
C ASP A 253 9.15 -10.96 -28.00
N GLY A 254 8.99 -9.74 -27.47
CA GLY A 254 7.83 -8.89 -27.69
C GLY A 254 6.62 -9.23 -26.81
N GLU A 255 6.78 -10.07 -25.79
CA GLU A 255 5.69 -10.34 -24.84
C GLU A 255 5.42 -9.11 -23.95
N GLN A 256 4.18 -8.63 -24.03
CA GLN A 256 3.69 -7.46 -23.30
C GLN A 256 3.03 -7.90 -21.99
N HIS A 257 3.59 -7.48 -20.86
CA HIS A 257 3.03 -7.69 -19.54
C HIS A 257 2.27 -6.44 -19.09
N CYS A 258 0.96 -6.57 -18.97
CA CYS A 258 0.11 -5.53 -18.41
C CYS A 258 -0.11 -5.78 -16.92
N THR A 259 0.16 -4.77 -16.10
CA THR A 259 -0.16 -4.72 -14.68
C THR A 259 -1.16 -3.60 -14.42
N GLY A 260 -2.13 -3.85 -13.54
CA GLY A 260 -3.23 -2.92 -13.31
C GLY A 260 -4.30 -3.02 -14.39
N GLY A 261 -5.14 -1.99 -14.48
CA GLY A 261 -6.40 -2.06 -15.20
C GLY A 261 -7.55 -2.20 -14.20
N LEU A 262 -8.32 -1.14 -14.01
CA LEU A 262 -9.52 -1.19 -13.18
C LEU A 262 -10.71 -0.73 -13.98
N THR A 263 -11.68 -1.63 -14.13
CA THR A 263 -12.99 -1.31 -14.68
C THR A 263 -14.02 -1.46 -13.58
N VAL A 264 -14.84 -0.44 -13.37
CA VAL A 264 -15.98 -0.52 -12.44
C VAL A 264 -17.28 -0.33 -13.21
N CYS A 265 -18.31 -1.07 -12.80
CA CYS A 265 -19.64 -0.96 -13.36
C CYS A 265 -20.61 -0.34 -12.36
N TYR A 266 -21.59 0.42 -12.86
CA TYR A 266 -22.64 1.04 -12.05
C TYR A 266 -23.26 0.04 -11.05
N PRO A 267 -23.52 0.43 -9.79
CA PRO A 267 -23.37 1.77 -9.19
C PRO A 267 -21.99 2.05 -8.60
N ASN A 268 -20.98 1.21 -8.88
CA ASN A 268 -19.66 1.35 -8.29
C ASN A 268 -18.91 2.53 -8.93
N LEU A 269 -18.13 3.23 -8.12
CA LEU A 269 -17.35 4.39 -8.54
C LEU A 269 -15.94 3.97 -8.90
N CYS A 270 -15.36 4.67 -9.88
CA CYS A 270 -13.94 4.57 -10.15
C CYS A 270 -13.15 5.15 -8.98
N PRO A 271 -12.07 4.49 -8.54
CA PRO A 271 -11.08 5.15 -7.73
C PRO A 271 -10.37 6.29 -8.46
#